data_AF-A0A924B182-F1
#
_entry.id   AF-A0A924B182-F1
#
_cell.length_a   1.000
_cell.length_b   1.000
_cell.length_c   1.000
_cell.angle_alpha   90.00
_cell.angle_beta   90.00
_cell.angle_gamma   90.00
#
_symmetry.space_group_name_H-M   'P 1'
#
loop_
_entity.id
_entity.type
_entity.pdbx_description
1 polymer ?
#
loop_
_entity_poly.entity_id
_entity_poly.type
_entity_poly.pdbx_seq_one_letter_code
_entity_poly.pdbx_strand_id
1 'polypeptide(L)' 'PDPTRVDAVQAHAQQHGLLMHKAGIGGNIIRVLVPLVITDAQLQESLTILRNAIEATRA' A
#
# COMPACT_ATOMS: atom_id res chain seq x y z
N PRO A 1 13.86 6.28 9.19
CA PRO A 1 13.40 5.50 8.00
C PRO A 1 12.96 4.11 8.46
N ASP A 2 11.86 3.56 7.93
CA ASP A 2 11.27 2.30 8.40
C ASP A 2 10.91 1.36 7.22
N PRO A 3 11.92 0.70 6.62
CA PRO A 3 11.69 -0.23 5.50
C PRO A 3 10.93 -1.49 5.94
N THR A 4 11.16 -1.98 7.16
CA THR A 4 10.50 -3.18 7.70
C THR A 4 8.98 -2.99 7.79
N ARG A 5 8.52 -1.82 8.26
CA ARG A 5 7.08 -1.55 8.30
C ARG A 5 6.50 -1.40 6.90
N VAL A 6 7.25 -0.84 5.94
CA VAL A 6 6.81 -0.79 4.54
C VAL A 6 6.64 -2.19 3.94
N ASP A 7 7.53 -3.13 4.27
CA ASP A 7 7.39 -4.54 3.86
C ASP A 7 6.13 -5.17 4.47
N ALA A 8 5.87 -4.91 5.75
CA ALA A 8 4.67 -5.40 6.43
C ALA A 8 3.39 -4.82 5.82
N VAL A 9 3.35 -3.52 5.53
CA VAL A 9 2.20 -2.87 4.88
C VAL A 9 1.97 -3.45 3.48
N GLN A 10 3.04 -3.65 2.70
CA GLN A 10 2.94 -4.25 1.37
C GLN A 10 2.38 -5.67 1.43
N ALA A 11 2.91 -6.51 2.32
CA ALA A 11 2.45 -7.89 2.49
C ALA A 11 0.96 -7.94 2.91
N HIS A 12 0.56 -7.12 3.88
CA HIS A 12 -0.84 -7.04 4.32
C HIS A 12 -1.76 -6.60 3.18
N ALA A 13 -1.42 -5.55 2.44
CA ALA A 13 -2.22 -5.07 1.31
C ALA A 13 -2.35 -6.15 0.21
N GLN A 14 -1.26 -6.85 -0.13
CA GLN A 14 -1.26 -7.92 -1.12
C GLN A 14 -2.17 -9.08 -0.72
N GLN A 15 -2.15 -9.49 0.55
CA GLN A 15 -3.05 -10.52 1.09
C GLN A 15 -4.53 -10.13 1.00
N HIS A 16 -4.83 -8.82 0.94
CA HIS A 16 -6.19 -8.28 0.84
C HIS A 16 -6.54 -7.81 -0.59
N GLY A 17 -5.77 -8.24 -1.60
CA GLY A 17 -6.09 -8.00 -3.02
C GLY A 17 -5.55 -6.69 -3.60
N LEU A 18 -4.73 -5.94 -2.87
CA LEU A 18 -4.11 -4.71 -3.36
C LEU A 18 -2.63 -4.91 -3.69
N LEU A 19 -2.29 -4.83 -4.98
CA LEU A 19 -0.90 -4.83 -5.44
C LEU A 19 -0.30 -3.43 -5.33
N MET A 20 0.88 -3.33 -4.72
CA MET A 20 1.59 -2.06 -4.52
C MET A 20 3.07 -2.18 -4.84
N HIS A 21 3.73 -1.04 -5.03
CA HIS A 21 5.18 -0.94 -5.22
C HIS A 21 5.86 -0.17 -4.09
N LYS A 22 7.03 -0.65 -3.69
CA LYS A 22 7.98 0.09 -2.85
C LYS A 22 8.89 0.94 -3.73
N ALA A 23 9.42 2.01 -3.15
CA ALA A 23 10.33 2.92 -3.81
C ALA A 23 11.32 3.56 -2.82
N GLY A 24 12.18 4.44 -3.36
CA GLY A 24 13.19 5.17 -2.59
C GLY A 24 14.44 4.33 -2.32
N ILE A 25 15.59 4.99 -2.24
CA ILE A 25 16.88 4.33 -1.96
C ILE A 25 16.84 3.56 -0.64
N GLY A 26 16.12 4.09 0.36
CA GLY A 26 15.96 3.46 1.68
C GLY A 26 14.84 2.43 1.77
N GLY A 27 14.13 2.10 0.67
CA GLY A 27 13.05 1.11 0.66
C GLY A 27 11.82 1.45 1.52
N ASN A 28 11.74 2.68 2.03
CA ASN A 28 10.77 3.11 3.03
C ASN A 28 9.66 4.01 2.45
N ILE A 29 9.39 3.91 1.15
CA ILE A 29 8.33 4.66 0.46
C ILE A 29 7.37 3.67 -0.22
N ILE A 30 6.08 3.85 0.03
CA ILE A 30 5.01 3.20 -0.75
C ILE A 30 4.65 4.16 -1.90
N ARG A 31 4.68 3.66 -3.13
CA ARG A 31 4.32 4.44 -4.33
C ARG A 31 3.00 3.93 -4.90
N VAL A 32 2.06 4.85 -5.10
CA VAL A 32 0.77 4.58 -5.72
C VAL A 32 0.87 4.90 -7.21
N LEU A 33 0.80 3.87 -8.05
CA LEU A 33 0.79 3.95 -9.51
C LEU A 33 -0.45 3.20 -10.03
N VAL A 34 -1.58 3.89 -10.06
CA VAL A 34 -2.84 3.35 -10.60
C VAL A 34 -3.02 3.76 -12.06
N PRO A 35 -3.77 2.99 -12.88
CA PRO A 35 -4.12 3.42 -14.22
C PRO A 35 -4.99 4.69 -14.18
N LEU A 36 -4.83 5.59 -15.15
CA LEU A 36 -5.63 6.83 -15.23
C LEU A 36 -7.12 6.57 -15.49
N VAL A 37 -7.47 5.36 -15.92
CA VAL A 37 -8.84 4.91 -16.18
C VAL A 37 -9.46 4.16 -15.00
N ILE A 38 -8.83 4.16 -13.83
CA ILE A 38 -9.38 3.56 -12.61
C ILE A 38 -10.75 4.18 -12.28
N THR A 39 -11.71 3.37 -11.84
CA THR A 39 -13.00 3.87 -11.38
C THR A 39 -12.91 4.40 -9.94
N ASP A 40 -13.78 5.34 -9.59
CA ASP A 40 -13.85 5.87 -8.20
C ASP A 40 -14.09 4.76 -7.17
N ALA A 41 -14.88 3.74 -7.52
CA ALA A 41 -15.15 2.60 -6.66
C ALA A 41 -13.89 1.77 -6.39
N GLN A 42 -13.11 1.44 -7.42
CA GLN A 42 -11.84 0.73 -7.29
C GLN A 42 -10.81 1.56 -6.52
N LEU A 43 -10.75 2.86 -6.78
CA LEU A 43 -9.87 3.76 -6.04
C LEU A 43 -10.23 3.75 -4.55
N GLN A 44 -11.50 3.88 -4.20
CA GLN A 44 -11.95 3.90 -2.81
C GLN A 44 -11.71 2.57 -2.09
N GLU A 45 -11.93 1.44 -2.78
CA GLU A 45 -11.59 0.11 -2.27
C GLU A 45 -10.09 0.00 -1.97
N SER A 46 -9.24 0.39 -2.94
CA SER A 46 -7.79 0.32 -2.77
C SER A 46 -7.28 1.20 -1.62
N LEU A 47 -7.84 2.41 -1.46
CA LEU A 47 -7.49 3.31 -0.36
C LEU A 47 -7.94 2.76 0.99
N THR A 48 -9.07 2.04 1.03
CA THR A 48 -9.55 1.37 2.24
C THR A 48 -8.60 0.24 2.65
N ILE A 49 -8.19 -0.61 1.70
CA ILE A 49 -7.22 -1.68 1.96
C ILE A 49 -5.88 -1.11 2.42
N LEU A 50 -5.38 -0.05 1.76
CA LEU A 50 -4.13 0.62 2.14
C LEU A 50 -4.19 1.18 3.56
N ARG A 51 -5.28 1.87 3.92
CA ARG A 51 -5.49 2.39 5.28
C ARG A 51 -5.45 1.27 6.31
N ASN A 52 -6.18 0.18 6.07
CA ASN A 52 -6.23 -0.97 6.97
C ASN A 52 -4.85 -1.60 7.15
N ALA A 53 -4.08 -1.73 6.07
CA ALA A 53 -2.71 -2.25 6.12
C ALA A 53 -1.77 -1.36 6.96
N ILE A 54 -1.91 -0.03 6.88
CA ILE A 54 -1.12 0.92 7.69
C ILE A 54 -1.47 0.81 9.17
N GLU A 55 -2.76 0.71 9.52
CA GLU A 55 -3.17 0.58 10.92
C GLU A 55 -2.82 -0.80 11.50
N ALA A 56 -2.99 -1.89 10.73
CA ALA A 56 -2.66 -3.25 11.17
C ALA A 56 -1.16 -3.47 11.44
N THR A 57 -0.30 -2.60 10.92
CA THR A 57 1.17 -2.68 11.06
C THR A 57 1.72 -1.58 11.97
N ARG A 58 0.84 -0.90 12.70
CA ARG A 58 1.20 0.12 13.67
C ARG A 58 1.71 -0.56 14.96
N ALA A 59 2.83 -0.05 15.48
CA ALA A 59 3.40 -0.47 16.77
C ALA A 59 2.57 0.05 17.95
#